data_AF-A0A8K0RRU0-F1
#
_entry.id   AF-A0A8K0RRU0-F1
#
_cell.length_a   1.000
_cell.length_b   1.000
_cell.length_c   1.000
_cell.angle_alpha   90.00
_cell.angle_beta   90.00
_cell.angle_gamma   90.00
#
_symmetry.space_group_name_H-M   'P 1'
#
loop_
_entity.id
_entity.type
_entity.pdbx_description
1 polymer ?
#
loop_
_entity_poly.entity_id
_entity_poly.type
_entity_poly.pdbx_seq_one_letter_code
_entity_poly.pdbx_strand_id
1 'polypeptide(L)'
;MCNDKCFVIHLSADNFSESLELKERYLFFLQVAEEFELDGVTVEDFWDWIVDPLLPIFRKLPIPNQATPRTLDSFFNPETFVYTFQMVSDDRIPQLDRDAQHQSPFGISVPDELCASWKSWHPSEVRICHKKVIGPSSHTPHKVLLNDGAVAFLKLVHRGDNQSLQNELSTYGKVDRAQLDNKRRISRLHGLVRNSDGVTFGLLLTYIDCQRVTLSCAVKPGIEVSRRERWASQIQEAVGQLHDAGIVWGDAKPDNILIDVNEDAWLIDFGGGYTEGWVPKNLAGTMEGDRIALEKILEYVRT
;
A
#
# COMPACT_ATOMS: atom_id res chain seq x y z
N MET A 1 -14.57 -2.73 5.38
CA MET A 1 -14.88 -1.54 6.22
C MET A 1 -16.22 -0.97 5.80
N CYS A 2 -17.09 -0.59 6.73
CA CYS A 2 -18.33 0.12 6.43
C CYS A 2 -18.62 1.13 7.56
N ASN A 3 -18.84 2.40 7.23
CA ASN A 3 -19.11 3.46 8.22
C ASN A 3 -18.14 3.45 9.43
N ASP A 4 -16.83 3.37 9.12
CA ASP A 4 -15.69 3.33 10.07
C ASP A 4 -15.60 2.10 10.97
N LYS A 5 -16.46 1.10 10.73
CA LYS A 5 -16.40 -0.19 11.40
C LYS A 5 -15.71 -1.22 10.53
N CYS A 6 -14.93 -2.08 11.16
CA CYS A 6 -14.32 -3.23 10.52
C CYS A 6 -15.24 -4.43 10.64
N PHE A 7 -15.38 -5.16 9.53
CA PHE A 7 -16.13 -6.41 9.46
C PHE A 7 -15.18 -7.46 8.94
N VAL A 8 -15.01 -8.50 9.74
CA VAL A 8 -14.14 -9.64 9.44
C VAL A 8 -15.05 -10.84 9.30
N ILE A 9 -14.94 -11.57 8.20
CA ILE A 9 -15.76 -12.75 7.96
C ILE A 9 -14.85 -13.96 8.00
N HIS A 10 -15.05 -14.83 8.99
CA HIS A 10 -14.33 -16.10 9.12
C HIS A 10 -15.15 -17.23 8.51
N LEU A 11 -14.58 -17.86 7.48
CA LEU A 11 -15.18 -18.99 6.79
C LEU A 11 -14.21 -20.15 6.65
N SER A 12 -14.78 -21.34 6.67
CA SER A 12 -14.18 -22.60 6.29
C SER A 12 -15.18 -23.40 5.46
N ALA A 13 -14.71 -24.45 4.79
CA ALA A 13 -15.61 -25.35 4.05
C ALA A 13 -16.64 -26.05 4.95
N ASP A 14 -16.36 -26.14 6.27
CA ASP A 14 -17.26 -26.75 7.24
C ASP A 14 -18.48 -25.87 7.53
N ASN A 15 -18.34 -24.55 7.39
CA ASN A 15 -19.47 -23.62 7.49
C ASN A 15 -20.57 -23.94 6.48
N PHE A 16 -20.24 -24.57 5.36
CA PHE A 16 -21.16 -24.91 4.28
C PHE A 16 -21.52 -26.40 4.24
N SER A 17 -21.21 -27.17 5.30
CA SER A 17 -21.42 -28.63 5.33
C SER A 17 -22.88 -29.06 5.14
N GLU A 18 -23.85 -28.18 5.42
CA GLU A 18 -25.28 -28.45 5.28
C GLU A 18 -25.85 -28.19 3.87
N SER A 19 -25.08 -27.54 2.97
CA SER A 19 -25.50 -27.29 1.57
C SER A 19 -24.34 -27.58 0.61
N LEU A 20 -24.49 -28.66 -0.17
CA LEU A 20 -23.47 -29.08 -1.15
C LEU A 20 -23.22 -28.00 -2.19
N GLU A 21 -24.28 -27.36 -2.70
CA GLU A 21 -24.19 -26.30 -3.72
C GLU A 21 -23.37 -25.11 -3.22
N LEU A 22 -23.64 -24.63 -2.00
CA LEU A 22 -22.91 -23.49 -1.43
C LEU A 22 -21.48 -23.86 -1.06
N LYS A 23 -21.24 -25.10 -0.64
CA LYS A 23 -19.89 -25.61 -0.40
C LYS A 23 -19.08 -25.65 -1.68
N GLU A 24 -19.64 -26.18 -2.76
CA GLU A 24 -19.01 -26.20 -4.09
C GLU A 24 -18.75 -24.78 -4.58
N ARG A 25 -19.71 -23.86 -4.39
CA ARG A 25 -19.54 -22.44 -4.75
C ARG A 25 -18.43 -21.78 -3.94
N TYR A 26 -18.33 -22.02 -2.64
CA TYR A 26 -17.25 -21.52 -1.80
C TYR A 26 -15.88 -22.06 -2.25
N LEU A 27 -15.77 -23.36 -2.51
CA LEU A 27 -14.54 -23.98 -3.01
C LEU A 27 -14.13 -23.42 -4.38
N PHE A 28 -15.09 -23.18 -5.26
CA PHE A 28 -14.84 -22.50 -6.54
C PHE A 28 -14.28 -21.09 -6.32
N PHE A 29 -14.83 -20.31 -5.37
CA PHE A 29 -14.27 -19.00 -5.05
C PHE A 29 -12.87 -19.05 -4.44
N LEU A 30 -12.51 -20.10 -3.70
CA LEU A 30 -11.13 -20.30 -3.25
C LEU A 30 -10.19 -20.52 -4.44
N GLN A 31 -10.62 -21.27 -5.46
CA GLN A 31 -9.85 -21.44 -6.70
C GLN A 31 -9.72 -20.12 -7.47
N VAL A 32 -10.82 -19.35 -7.58
CA VAL A 32 -10.79 -18.00 -8.18
C VAL A 32 -9.79 -17.09 -7.44
N ALA A 33 -9.72 -17.17 -6.11
CA ALA A 33 -8.77 -16.38 -5.32
C ALA A 33 -7.31 -16.78 -5.56
N GLU A 34 -7.05 -18.06 -5.85
CA GLU A 34 -5.70 -18.56 -6.20
C GLU A 34 -5.30 -18.15 -7.63
N GLU A 35 -6.23 -18.23 -8.58
CA GLU A 35 -5.99 -17.93 -10.00
C GLU A 35 -6.25 -16.46 -10.39
N PHE A 36 -6.69 -15.63 -9.44
CA PHE A 36 -7.18 -14.24 -9.60
C PHE A 36 -8.46 -14.08 -10.44
N GLU A 37 -8.62 -14.89 -11.48
CA GLU A 37 -9.81 -14.98 -12.33
C GLU A 37 -9.98 -16.42 -12.83
N LEU A 38 -11.19 -16.96 -12.77
CA LEU A 38 -11.52 -18.28 -13.31
C LEU A 38 -12.93 -18.27 -13.89
N ASP A 39 -13.06 -18.76 -15.13
CA ASP A 39 -14.34 -18.82 -15.87
C ASP A 39 -15.09 -17.47 -15.94
N GLY A 40 -14.34 -16.36 -16.01
CA GLY A 40 -14.89 -15.00 -16.02
C GLY A 40 -15.43 -14.54 -14.66
N VAL A 41 -15.16 -15.29 -13.59
CA VAL A 41 -15.44 -14.92 -12.21
C VAL A 41 -14.17 -14.43 -11.53
N THR A 42 -14.30 -13.37 -10.75
CA THR A 42 -13.20 -12.68 -10.08
C THR A 42 -13.34 -12.74 -8.56
N VAL A 43 -12.30 -12.30 -7.85
CA VAL A 43 -12.36 -12.13 -6.39
C VAL A 43 -13.42 -11.09 -5.99
N GLU A 44 -13.77 -10.13 -6.86
CA GLU A 44 -14.86 -9.17 -6.59
C GLU A 44 -16.21 -9.86 -6.50
N ASP A 45 -16.48 -10.84 -7.36
CA ASP A 45 -17.70 -11.65 -7.29
C ASP A 45 -17.78 -12.46 -5.99
N PHE A 46 -16.63 -12.91 -5.48
CA PHE A 46 -16.55 -13.53 -4.16
C PHE A 46 -16.92 -12.55 -3.05
N TRP A 47 -16.37 -11.32 -3.09
CA TRP A 47 -16.69 -10.26 -2.13
C TRP A 47 -18.17 -9.89 -2.14
N ASP A 48 -18.79 -9.79 -3.32
CA ASP A 48 -20.22 -9.50 -3.42
C ASP A 48 -21.06 -10.64 -2.83
N TRP A 49 -20.71 -11.89 -3.16
CA TRP A 49 -21.43 -13.07 -2.67
C TRP A 49 -21.34 -13.26 -1.14
N ILE A 50 -20.15 -13.03 -0.56
CA ILE A 50 -19.92 -13.18 0.88
C ILE A 50 -20.53 -12.01 1.68
N VAL A 51 -20.58 -10.81 1.11
CA VAL A 51 -21.10 -9.61 1.78
C VAL A 51 -22.63 -9.52 1.69
N ASP A 52 -23.26 -10.08 0.65
CA ASP A 52 -24.71 -9.96 0.41
C ASP A 52 -25.59 -10.17 1.67
N PRO A 53 -25.38 -11.22 2.50
CA PRO A 53 -26.20 -11.43 3.70
C PRO A 53 -26.00 -10.38 4.80
N LEU A 54 -24.87 -9.65 4.79
CA LEU A 54 -24.53 -8.60 5.75
C LEU A 54 -25.05 -7.22 5.32
N LEU A 55 -25.49 -7.03 4.07
CA LEU A 55 -25.99 -5.75 3.58
C LEU A 55 -27.11 -5.13 4.44
N PRO A 56 -28.12 -5.90 4.94
CA PRO A 56 -29.14 -5.36 5.84
C PRO A 56 -28.58 -4.84 7.17
N ILE A 57 -27.47 -5.42 7.66
CA ILE A 57 -26.78 -4.97 8.87
C ILE A 57 -26.03 -3.67 8.56
N PHE A 58 -25.31 -3.60 7.45
CA PHE A 58 -24.54 -2.43 7.04
C PHE A 58 -25.42 -1.19 6.86
N ARG A 59 -26.61 -1.35 6.26
CA ARG A 59 -27.57 -0.26 6.06
C ARG A 59 -28.09 0.37 7.36
N LYS A 60 -28.01 -0.34 8.49
CA LYS A 60 -28.45 0.16 9.81
C LYS A 60 -27.35 0.89 10.57
N LEU A 61 -26.10 0.88 10.07
CA LEU A 61 -24.98 1.51 10.75
C LEU A 61 -25.09 3.03 10.72
N PRO A 62 -24.78 3.73 11.83
CA PRO A 62 -24.78 5.18 11.84
C PRO A 62 -23.71 5.71 10.87
N ILE A 63 -24.06 6.76 10.14
CA ILE A 63 -23.11 7.45 9.27
C ILE A 63 -22.11 8.20 10.15
N PRO A 64 -20.80 8.02 9.96
CA PRO A 64 -19.81 8.71 10.78
C PRO A 64 -19.90 10.23 10.61
N ASN A 65 -19.65 10.95 11.70
CA ASN A 65 -19.58 12.41 11.65
C ASN A 65 -18.36 12.86 10.83
N GLN A 66 -18.61 13.41 9.64
CA GLN A 66 -17.55 13.90 8.74
C GLN A 66 -16.82 15.13 9.29
N ALA A 67 -17.36 15.81 10.31
CA ALA A 67 -16.72 16.97 10.93
C ALA A 67 -15.60 16.58 11.92
N THR A 68 -15.58 15.34 12.41
CA THR A 68 -14.56 14.89 13.35
C THR A 68 -13.28 14.54 12.60
N PRO A 69 -12.13 15.16 12.93
CA PRO A 69 -10.86 14.77 12.36
C PRO A 69 -10.54 13.30 12.65
N ARG A 70 -10.28 12.51 11.60
CA ARG A 70 -9.82 11.13 11.76
C ARG A 70 -8.32 11.08 11.92
N THR A 71 -7.86 10.25 12.83
CA THR A 71 -6.46 9.94 13.07
C THR A 71 -6.14 8.52 12.60
N LEU A 72 -4.86 8.20 12.44
CA LEU A 72 -4.45 6.83 12.17
C LEU A 72 -4.81 5.87 13.29
N ASP A 73 -4.91 6.35 14.54
CA ASP A 73 -5.38 5.54 15.66
C ASP A 73 -6.78 4.97 15.39
N SER A 74 -7.72 5.82 14.96
CA SER A 74 -9.08 5.36 14.59
C SER A 74 -9.12 4.43 13.37
N PHE A 75 -8.09 4.47 12.51
CA PHE A 75 -7.97 3.61 11.34
C PHE A 75 -7.37 2.25 11.68
N PHE A 76 -6.36 2.20 12.55
CA PHE A 76 -5.72 0.95 13.00
C PHE A 76 -6.50 0.23 14.09
N ASN A 77 -7.30 0.96 14.87
CA ASN A 77 -8.14 0.43 15.95
C ASN A 77 -9.63 0.70 15.70
N PRO A 78 -10.21 0.24 14.58
CA PRO A 78 -11.64 0.41 14.33
C PRO A 78 -12.45 -0.52 15.23
N GLU A 79 -13.69 -0.11 15.54
CA GLU A 79 -14.67 -1.03 16.12
C GLU A 79 -14.87 -2.20 15.14
N THR A 80 -14.58 -3.41 15.61
CA THR A 80 -14.49 -4.60 14.76
C THR A 80 -15.56 -5.62 15.13
N PHE A 81 -16.25 -6.13 14.12
CA PHE A 81 -17.26 -7.19 14.24
C PHE A 81 -16.79 -8.39 13.46
N VAL A 82 -16.65 -9.53 14.13
CA VAL A 82 -16.30 -10.79 13.48
C VAL A 82 -17.57 -11.57 13.23
N TYR A 83 -17.78 -11.97 11.99
CA TYR A 83 -18.92 -12.78 11.58
C TYR A 83 -18.45 -14.14 11.06
N THR A 84 -19.29 -15.13 11.28
CA THR A 84 -19.29 -16.38 10.52
C THR A 84 -20.67 -16.57 9.91
N PHE A 85 -20.86 -17.63 9.11
CA PHE A 85 -22.17 -17.99 8.59
C PHE A 85 -22.65 -19.30 9.20
N GLN A 86 -23.92 -19.29 9.62
CA GLN A 86 -24.68 -20.49 9.85
C GLN A 86 -25.60 -20.73 8.66
N MET A 87 -25.68 -21.98 8.22
CA MET A 87 -26.58 -22.36 7.14
C MET A 87 -27.95 -22.73 7.69
N VAL A 88 -28.99 -22.27 6.99
CA VAL A 88 -30.35 -22.75 7.17
C VAL A 88 -30.93 -22.98 5.78
N SER A 89 -31.00 -24.25 5.36
CA SER A 89 -31.24 -24.61 3.96
C SER A 89 -30.19 -23.98 3.04
N ASP A 90 -30.60 -23.16 2.07
CA ASP A 90 -29.70 -22.49 1.11
C ASP A 90 -29.44 -21.02 1.46
N ASP A 91 -29.89 -20.57 2.64
CA ASP A 91 -29.67 -19.21 3.12
C ASP A 91 -28.43 -19.11 4.02
N ARG A 92 -27.56 -18.15 3.71
CA ARG A 92 -26.39 -17.80 4.52
C ARG A 92 -26.81 -16.82 5.62
N ILE A 93 -26.93 -17.27 6.87
CA ILE A 93 -27.33 -16.41 7.99
C ILE A 93 -26.09 -15.90 8.73
N PRO A 94 -25.82 -14.57 8.75
CA PRO A 94 -24.69 -14.03 9.50
C PRO A 94 -24.83 -14.26 10.99
N GLN A 95 -23.80 -14.84 11.60
CA GLN A 95 -23.67 -15.02 13.04
C GLN A 95 -22.52 -14.17 13.55
N LEU A 96 -22.81 -13.29 14.52
CA LEU A 96 -21.78 -12.47 15.17
C LEU A 96 -21.02 -13.33 16.17
N ASP A 97 -19.73 -13.50 15.93
CA ASP A 97 -18.81 -14.11 16.88
C ASP A 97 -18.26 -13.03 17.81
N ARG A 98 -18.70 -13.05 19.06
CA ARG A 98 -18.31 -12.07 20.09
C ARG A 98 -17.00 -12.45 20.79
N ASP A 99 -16.60 -13.71 20.69
CA ASP A 99 -15.42 -14.25 21.37
C ASP A 99 -14.21 -14.34 20.42
N ALA A 100 -14.43 -14.21 19.11
CA ALA A 100 -13.37 -14.15 18.12
C ALA A 100 -12.40 -13.01 18.37
N GLN A 101 -11.12 -13.37 18.48
CA GLN A 101 -10.03 -12.41 18.46
C GLN A 101 -9.71 -12.01 17.02
N HIS A 102 -9.70 -10.72 16.74
CA HIS A 102 -9.19 -10.18 15.49
C HIS A 102 -7.79 -9.61 15.71
N GLN A 103 -6.83 -10.07 14.90
CA GLN A 103 -5.52 -9.46 14.84
C GLN A 103 -5.47 -8.44 13.71
N SER A 104 -5.03 -7.21 14.02
CA SER A 104 -4.85 -6.18 13.01
C SER A 104 -3.92 -6.68 11.89
N PRO A 105 -4.27 -6.46 10.61
CA PRO A 105 -3.41 -6.81 9.48
C PRO A 105 -2.21 -5.85 9.34
N PHE A 106 -2.21 -4.77 10.12
CA PHE A 106 -1.17 -3.75 10.10
C PHE A 106 -0.24 -3.88 11.30
N GLY A 107 0.97 -3.40 11.10
CA GLY A 107 1.95 -3.29 12.16
C GLY A 107 2.84 -4.52 12.28
N ILE A 108 4.14 -4.28 12.42
CA ILE A 108 5.14 -5.28 12.78
C ILE A 108 6.06 -4.74 13.87
N SER A 109 6.52 -5.61 14.75
CA SER A 109 7.57 -5.28 15.72
C SER A 109 8.92 -5.37 15.03
N VAL A 110 9.68 -4.29 15.05
CA VAL A 110 11.05 -4.22 14.55
C VAL A 110 11.99 -3.79 15.67
N PRO A 111 13.27 -4.25 15.66
CA PRO A 111 14.26 -3.83 16.63
C PRO A 111 14.36 -2.30 16.73
N ASP A 112 14.40 -1.78 17.95
CA ASP A 112 14.42 -0.34 18.20
C ASP A 112 15.66 0.33 17.60
N GLU A 113 16.77 -0.39 17.46
CA GLU A 113 17.99 0.12 16.83
C GLU A 113 17.77 0.54 15.37
N LEU A 114 16.90 -0.16 14.64
CA LEU A 114 16.56 0.18 13.25
C LEU A 114 15.68 1.44 13.16
N CYS A 115 14.95 1.75 14.24
CA CYS A 115 13.99 2.84 14.29
C CYS A 115 14.53 4.08 15.01
N ALA A 116 15.57 3.93 15.85
CA ALA A 116 16.08 4.97 16.74
C ALA A 116 16.52 6.25 16.02
N SER A 117 16.97 6.11 14.77
CA SER A 117 17.38 7.25 13.92
C SER A 117 16.21 8.08 13.39
N TRP A 118 14.96 7.61 13.55
CA TRP A 118 13.78 8.22 12.95
C TRP A 118 12.81 8.73 14.01
N LYS A 119 12.29 9.94 13.79
CA LYS A 119 11.21 10.49 14.62
C LYS A 119 9.99 9.57 14.52
N SER A 120 9.50 9.12 15.68
CA SER A 120 8.31 8.29 15.76
C SER A 120 7.11 9.14 16.16
N TRP A 121 5.96 8.82 15.57
CA TRP A 121 4.68 9.47 15.82
C TRP A 121 3.68 8.42 16.26
N HIS A 122 2.97 8.70 17.35
CA HIS A 122 1.87 7.84 17.76
C HIS A 122 0.74 7.92 16.72
N PRO A 123 0.01 6.83 16.40
CA PRO A 123 -1.12 6.88 15.46
C PRO A 123 -2.15 7.98 15.76
N SER A 124 -2.32 8.36 17.03
CA SER A 124 -3.23 9.43 17.46
C SER A 124 -2.73 10.84 17.11
N GLU A 125 -1.44 11.00 16.84
CA GLU A 125 -0.78 12.27 16.47
C GLU A 125 -0.76 12.50 14.95
N VAL A 126 -1.27 11.54 14.18
CA VAL A 126 -1.25 11.57 12.72
C VAL A 126 -2.68 11.63 12.20
N ARG A 127 -3.05 12.75 11.59
CA ARG A 127 -4.38 12.98 11.03
C ARG A 127 -4.48 12.51 9.58
N ILE A 128 -5.58 11.87 9.22
CA ILE A 128 -5.87 11.45 7.86
C ILE A 128 -6.42 12.64 7.08
N CYS A 129 -5.77 13.00 5.97
CA CYS A 129 -6.28 14.01 5.06
C CYS A 129 -7.42 13.44 4.22
N HIS A 130 -8.63 13.94 4.39
CA HIS A 130 -9.76 13.57 3.53
C HIS A 130 -9.51 14.03 2.07
N LYS A 131 -9.59 13.10 1.12
CA LYS A 131 -9.79 13.41 -0.28
C LYS A 131 -11.26 13.16 -0.62
N LYS A 132 -11.94 14.12 -1.25
CA LYS A 132 -13.20 13.84 -1.94
C LYS A 132 -12.86 12.94 -3.13
N VAL A 133 -13.20 11.66 -3.05
CA VAL A 133 -13.04 10.73 -4.17
C VAL A 133 -14.40 10.60 -4.85
N ILE A 134 -14.41 10.68 -6.18
CA ILE A 134 -15.56 10.31 -7.01
C ILE A 134 -15.34 8.83 -7.36
N GLY A 135 -16.18 7.93 -6.86
CA GLY A 135 -16.02 6.46 -6.99
C GLY A 135 -15.89 5.75 -5.64
N PRO A 136 -15.83 4.41 -5.60
CA PRO A 136 -15.62 3.65 -4.36
C PRO A 136 -14.31 4.09 -3.72
N SER A 137 -14.39 4.70 -2.54
CA SER A 137 -13.21 5.19 -1.84
C SER A 137 -12.37 4.00 -1.40
N SER A 138 -11.15 3.86 -1.92
CA SER A 138 -10.12 3.13 -1.19
C SER A 138 -9.95 3.84 0.16
N HIS A 139 -10.49 3.23 1.22
CA HIS A 139 -10.46 3.78 2.58
C HIS A 139 -9.05 3.85 3.17
N THR A 140 -8.06 3.37 2.43
CA THR A 140 -6.66 3.32 2.84
C THR A 140 -6.05 4.73 2.84
N PRO A 141 -5.63 5.25 4.00
CA PRO A 141 -5.04 6.59 4.10
C PRO A 141 -3.64 6.61 3.51
N HIS A 142 -3.41 7.52 2.56
CA HIS A 142 -2.10 7.72 1.94
C HIS A 142 -1.54 9.14 2.16
N LYS A 143 -2.41 10.13 2.42
CA LYS A 143 -2.01 11.50 2.73
C LYS A 143 -2.35 11.79 4.17
N VAL A 144 -1.37 12.19 4.96
CA VAL A 144 -1.54 12.48 6.39
C VAL A 144 -0.97 13.85 6.75
N LEU A 145 -1.51 14.43 7.83
CA LEU A 145 -1.05 15.66 8.45
C LEU A 145 -0.52 15.32 9.84
N LEU A 146 0.75 15.65 10.09
CA LEU A 146 1.41 15.47 11.37
C LEU A 146 1.06 16.62 12.32
N ASN A 147 1.16 16.41 13.63
CA ASN A 147 0.83 17.44 14.63
C ASN A 147 1.70 18.71 14.54
N ASP A 148 2.88 18.63 13.93
CA ASP A 148 3.73 19.81 13.66
C ASP A 148 3.32 20.59 12.38
N GLY A 149 2.26 20.15 11.70
CA GLY A 149 1.73 20.77 10.49
C GLY A 149 2.34 20.24 9.19
N ALA A 150 3.33 19.35 9.26
CA ALA A 150 3.92 18.75 8.06
C ALA A 150 2.94 17.75 7.40
N VAL A 151 2.96 17.72 6.06
CA VAL A 151 2.20 16.76 5.25
C VAL A 151 3.13 15.64 4.81
N ALA A 152 2.70 14.39 4.97
CA ALA A 152 3.47 13.22 4.58
C ALA A 152 2.62 12.24 3.76
N PHE A 153 3.30 11.42 2.95
CA PHE A 153 2.74 10.21 2.39
C PHE A 153 2.87 9.07 3.40
N LEU A 154 1.77 8.37 3.69
CA LEU A 154 1.79 7.18 4.53
C LEU A 154 1.96 5.94 3.66
N LYS A 155 3.09 5.26 3.80
CA LYS A 155 3.25 3.88 3.32
C LYS A 155 2.92 2.95 4.49
N LEU A 156 1.83 2.20 4.36
CA LEU A 156 1.40 1.26 5.40
C LEU A 156 2.34 0.07 5.46
N VAL A 157 2.53 -0.44 6.67
CA VAL A 157 3.30 -1.65 6.93
C VAL A 157 2.31 -2.75 7.35
N HIS A 158 2.28 -3.81 6.55
CA HIS A 158 1.43 -4.96 6.78
C HIS A 158 2.19 -6.06 7.52
N ARG A 159 1.42 -6.95 8.17
CA ARG A 159 2.00 -8.20 8.67
C ARG A 159 2.62 -8.98 7.50
N GLY A 160 3.88 -9.37 7.68
CA GLY A 160 4.67 -10.04 6.63
C GLY A 160 5.75 -9.14 6.02
N ASP A 161 5.64 -7.82 6.14
CA ASP A 161 6.55 -6.84 5.51
C ASP A 161 7.91 -6.71 6.21
N ASN A 162 8.30 -7.67 7.07
CA ASN A 162 9.51 -7.58 7.89
C ASN A 162 10.77 -7.29 7.05
N GLN A 163 10.92 -7.98 5.92
CA GLN A 163 12.08 -7.79 5.06
C GLN A 163 12.03 -6.47 4.29
N SER A 164 10.87 -6.09 3.72
CA SER A 164 10.78 -4.84 2.96
C SER A 164 10.92 -3.62 3.87
N LEU A 165 10.36 -3.65 5.08
CA LEU A 165 10.53 -2.59 6.06
C LEU A 165 12.01 -2.43 6.45
N GLN A 166 12.71 -3.53 6.73
CA GLN A 166 14.15 -3.48 7.05
C GLN A 166 14.97 -2.90 5.89
N ASN A 167 14.65 -3.30 4.65
CA ASN A 167 15.29 -2.75 3.46
C ASN A 167 15.04 -1.25 3.31
N GLU A 168 13.80 -0.78 3.51
CA GLU A 168 13.46 0.64 3.43
C GLU A 168 14.18 1.46 4.51
N LEU A 169 14.12 1.02 5.77
CA LEU A 169 14.79 1.71 6.88
C LEU A 169 16.30 1.81 6.65
N SER A 170 16.91 0.72 6.19
CA SER A 170 18.34 0.67 5.86
C SER A 170 18.69 1.61 4.71
N THR A 171 17.93 1.58 3.62
CA THR A 171 18.20 2.37 2.42
C THR A 171 17.94 3.85 2.64
N TYR A 172 16.81 4.24 3.24
CA TYR A 172 16.57 5.62 3.62
C TYR A 172 17.61 6.12 4.63
N GLY A 173 18.09 5.25 5.53
CA GLY A 173 19.17 5.59 6.46
C GLY A 173 20.51 5.84 5.75
N LYS A 174 20.75 5.24 4.59
CA LYS A 174 21.90 5.58 3.72
C LYS A 174 21.67 6.91 2.99
N VAL A 175 20.47 7.10 2.44
CA VAL A 175 20.08 8.34 1.72
C VAL A 175 20.21 9.56 2.63
N ASP A 176 19.74 9.47 3.87
CA ASP A 176 19.82 10.56 4.85
C ASP A 176 21.28 10.89 5.22
N ARG A 177 22.10 9.87 5.50
CA ARG A 177 23.54 10.04 5.81
C ARG A 177 24.35 10.57 4.64
N ALA A 178 23.99 10.23 3.41
CA ALA A 178 24.65 10.74 2.22
C ALA A 178 24.36 12.23 1.98
N GLN A 179 23.38 12.82 2.69
CA GLN A 179 22.96 14.22 2.55
C GLN A 179 22.75 14.63 1.08
N LEU A 180 22.15 13.72 0.29
CA LEU A 180 21.84 13.98 -1.10
C LEU A 180 21.01 15.26 -1.21
N ASP A 181 21.30 16.10 -2.19
CA ASP A 181 20.62 17.39 -2.38
C ASP A 181 19.10 17.21 -2.41
N ASN A 182 18.40 17.93 -1.54
CA ASN A 182 16.93 17.86 -1.39
C ASN A 182 16.18 18.36 -2.63
N LYS A 183 16.85 19.06 -3.56
CA LYS A 183 16.26 19.41 -4.86
C LYS A 183 16.06 18.20 -5.77
N ARG A 184 16.66 17.07 -5.41
CA ARG A 184 16.77 15.92 -6.29
C ARG A 184 15.67 14.93 -5.96
N ARG A 185 14.96 14.54 -7.03
CA ARG A 185 13.61 13.97 -7.04
C ARG A 185 13.60 12.52 -6.54
N ILE A 186 14.00 12.35 -5.29
CA ILE A 186 14.08 11.07 -4.58
C ILE A 186 13.25 11.21 -3.31
N SER A 187 12.29 10.31 -3.11
CA SER A 187 11.50 10.27 -1.88
C SER A 187 12.39 10.18 -0.64
N ARG A 188 11.96 10.77 0.47
CA ARG A 188 12.66 10.71 1.77
C ARG A 188 11.75 10.16 2.85
N LEU A 189 12.36 9.49 3.82
CA LEU A 189 11.72 9.11 5.06
C LEU A 189 11.82 10.27 6.06
N HIS A 190 10.68 10.70 6.59
CA HIS A 190 10.58 11.78 7.57
C HIS A 190 10.30 11.27 8.99
N GLY A 191 9.84 10.02 9.11
CA GLY A 191 9.55 9.40 10.39
C GLY A 191 8.74 8.13 10.26
N LEU A 192 8.38 7.58 11.41
CA LEU A 192 7.65 6.31 11.54
C LEU A 192 6.35 6.54 12.28
N VAL A 193 5.32 5.74 11.96
CA VAL A 193 4.12 5.63 12.78
C VAL A 193 4.31 4.44 13.70
N ARG A 194 4.47 4.67 15.00
CA ARG A 194 4.74 3.62 16.00
C ARG A 194 3.91 3.83 17.26
N ASN A 195 3.44 2.75 17.88
CA ASN A 195 2.80 2.83 19.20
C ASN A 195 3.80 2.64 20.34
N SER A 196 3.32 2.75 21.58
CA SER A 196 4.12 2.54 22.80
C SER A 196 4.68 1.13 22.96
N ASP A 197 4.08 0.14 22.29
CA ASP A 197 4.50 -1.27 22.34
C ASP A 197 5.61 -1.59 21.31
N GLY A 198 6.12 -0.58 20.60
CA GLY A 198 7.19 -0.74 19.61
C GLY A 198 6.71 -1.24 18.24
N VAL A 199 5.40 -1.39 18.02
CA VAL A 199 4.82 -1.81 16.75
C VAL A 199 4.90 -0.67 15.75
N THR A 200 5.44 -0.93 14.57
CA THR A 200 5.56 0.02 13.46
C THR A 200 4.48 -0.21 12.43
N PHE A 201 3.57 0.75 12.29
CA PHE A 201 2.39 0.69 11.42
C PHE A 201 2.60 1.29 10.04
N GLY A 202 3.61 2.14 9.89
CA GLY A 202 3.84 2.83 8.62
C GLY A 202 5.08 3.70 8.58
N LEU A 203 5.51 3.99 7.35
CA LEU A 203 6.56 4.96 7.03
C LEU A 203 5.91 6.29 6.61
N LEU A 204 6.44 7.39 7.13
CA LEU A 204 6.05 8.75 6.75
C LEU A 204 7.03 9.27 5.71
N LEU A 205 6.67 9.15 4.44
CA LEU A 205 7.50 9.52 3.30
C LEU A 205 7.16 10.92 2.78
N THR A 206 8.01 11.45 1.91
CA THR A 206 7.74 12.70 1.17
C THR A 206 6.41 12.61 0.43
N TYR A 207 5.50 13.56 0.69
CA TYR A 207 4.25 13.67 -0.06
C TYR A 207 4.53 14.27 -1.44
N ILE A 208 4.42 13.45 -2.49
CA ILE A 208 4.53 13.87 -3.89
C ILE A 208 3.12 14.01 -4.46
N ASP A 209 2.72 15.22 -4.83
CA ASP A 209 1.41 15.45 -5.45
C ASP A 209 1.45 15.01 -6.91
N CYS A 210 1.08 13.75 -7.16
CA CYS A 210 1.17 13.09 -8.47
C CYS A 210 -0.19 12.63 -9.01
N GLN A 211 -1.28 12.83 -8.27
CA GLN A 211 -2.61 12.28 -8.61
C GLN A 211 -2.60 10.77 -8.90
N ARG A 212 -1.66 10.01 -8.29
CA ARG A 212 -1.41 8.57 -8.51
C ARG A 212 -0.88 8.23 -9.91
N VAL A 213 -0.31 9.20 -10.63
CA VAL A 213 0.29 8.98 -11.94
C VAL A 213 1.72 8.47 -11.75
N THR A 214 1.93 7.22 -12.15
CA THR A 214 3.27 6.63 -12.35
C THR A 214 3.78 6.94 -13.75
N LEU A 215 5.07 6.72 -14.00
CA LEU A 215 5.66 6.83 -15.33
C LEU A 215 5.02 5.84 -16.31
N SER A 216 4.68 4.62 -15.85
CA SER A 216 3.95 3.63 -16.67
C SER A 216 2.59 4.15 -17.14
N CYS A 217 1.91 4.94 -16.32
CA CYS A 217 0.65 5.59 -16.67
C CYS A 217 0.84 6.83 -17.53
N ALA A 218 1.95 7.56 -17.39
CA ALA A 218 2.20 8.82 -18.08
C ALA A 218 2.73 8.65 -19.50
N VAL A 219 3.53 7.61 -19.76
CA VAL A 219 4.09 7.33 -21.09
C VAL A 219 2.98 6.84 -22.02
N LYS A 220 2.57 7.71 -22.94
CA LYS A 220 1.55 7.45 -23.96
C LYS A 220 1.97 8.02 -25.31
N PRO A 221 1.41 7.51 -26.42
CA PRO A 221 1.59 8.13 -27.74
C PRO A 221 1.15 9.61 -27.72
N GLY A 222 1.92 10.47 -28.37
CA GLY A 222 1.60 11.89 -28.52
C GLY A 222 2.05 12.81 -27.38
N ILE A 223 2.74 12.29 -26.36
CA ILE A 223 3.44 13.13 -25.38
C ILE A 223 4.60 13.86 -26.06
N GLU A 224 4.80 15.14 -25.72
CA GLU A 224 5.89 15.96 -26.27
C GLU A 224 7.27 15.34 -26.00
N VAL A 225 8.14 15.36 -27.02
CA VAL A 225 9.50 14.82 -26.94
C VAL A 225 10.31 15.50 -25.82
N SER A 226 10.20 16.82 -25.69
CA SER A 226 10.85 17.61 -24.64
C SER A 226 10.49 17.13 -23.23
N ARG A 227 9.25 16.67 -23.04
CA ARG A 227 8.78 16.15 -21.76
C ARG A 227 9.39 14.79 -21.45
N ARG A 228 9.43 13.90 -22.44
CA ARG A 228 10.09 12.59 -22.34
C ARG A 228 11.58 12.73 -22.05
N GLU A 229 12.26 13.66 -22.73
CA GLU A 229 13.66 13.99 -22.49
C GLU A 229 13.90 14.53 -21.07
N ARG A 230 13.01 15.39 -20.56
CA ARG A 230 13.06 15.87 -19.18
C ARG A 230 12.95 14.72 -18.17
N TRP A 231 11.96 13.83 -18.33
CA TRP A 231 11.82 12.65 -17.46
C TRP A 231 13.04 11.76 -17.51
N ALA A 232 13.53 11.44 -18.70
CA ALA A 232 14.74 10.64 -18.90
C ALA A 232 15.95 11.24 -18.16
N SER A 233 16.18 12.56 -18.31
CA SER A 233 17.27 13.26 -17.63
C SER A 233 17.12 13.21 -16.10
N GLN A 234 15.91 13.43 -15.58
CA GLN A 234 15.67 13.42 -14.13
C GLN A 234 15.86 12.04 -13.51
N ILE A 235 15.37 11.00 -14.18
CA ILE A 235 15.52 9.61 -13.74
C ILE A 235 17.00 9.22 -13.74
N GLN A 236 17.72 9.51 -14.83
CA GLN A 236 19.15 9.22 -14.94
C GLN A 236 19.96 9.96 -13.86
N GLU A 237 19.65 11.24 -13.63
CA GLU A 237 20.31 12.04 -12.60
C GLU A 237 20.04 11.49 -11.20
N ALA A 238 18.79 11.13 -10.88
CA ALA A 238 18.40 10.61 -9.57
C ALA A 238 19.03 9.24 -9.29
N VAL A 239 19.04 8.32 -10.26
CA VAL A 239 19.71 7.01 -10.12
C VAL A 239 21.22 7.18 -9.99
N GLY A 240 21.82 8.06 -10.80
CA GLY A 240 23.26 8.34 -10.75
C GLY A 240 23.72 8.77 -9.36
N GLN A 241 22.97 9.64 -8.68
CA GLN A 241 23.33 10.06 -7.31
C GLN A 241 23.24 8.96 -6.28
N LEU A 242 22.23 8.09 -6.39
CA LEU A 242 22.14 6.94 -5.49
C LEU A 242 23.40 6.10 -5.65
N HIS A 243 23.78 5.80 -6.90
CA HIS A 243 24.94 4.98 -7.22
C HIS A 243 26.27 5.65 -6.83
N ASP A 244 26.42 6.96 -7.05
CA ASP A 244 27.59 7.73 -6.61
C ASP A 244 27.78 7.68 -5.09
N ALA A 245 26.67 7.56 -4.33
CA ALA A 245 26.68 7.38 -2.88
C ALA A 245 26.75 5.90 -2.44
N GLY A 246 26.88 4.95 -3.38
CA GLY A 246 26.89 3.51 -3.09
C GLY A 246 25.55 2.95 -2.62
N ILE A 247 24.45 3.61 -3.00
CA ILE A 247 23.07 3.26 -2.65
C ILE A 247 22.41 2.57 -3.83
N VAL A 248 21.81 1.42 -3.58
CA VAL A 248 21.02 0.68 -4.57
C VAL A 248 19.56 1.12 -4.47
N TRP A 249 18.89 1.34 -5.60
CA TRP A 249 17.45 1.60 -5.64
C TRP A 249 16.67 0.30 -5.41
N GLY A 250 17.01 -0.77 -6.14
CA GLY A 250 16.70 -2.15 -5.75
C GLY A 250 15.39 -2.73 -6.30
N ASP A 251 14.49 -1.90 -6.83
CA ASP A 251 13.32 -2.32 -7.61
C ASP A 251 13.01 -1.31 -8.72
N ALA A 252 14.02 -1.03 -9.56
CA ALA A 252 13.93 -0.05 -10.63
C ALA A 252 12.91 -0.46 -11.70
N LYS A 253 11.82 0.30 -11.81
CA LYS A 253 10.75 0.15 -12.81
C LYS A 253 9.91 1.43 -12.96
N PRO A 254 9.19 1.64 -14.08
CA PRO A 254 8.34 2.81 -14.28
C PRO A 254 7.23 2.99 -13.24
N ASP A 255 6.73 1.92 -12.63
CA ASP A 255 5.70 1.99 -11.59
C ASP A 255 6.24 2.60 -10.27
N ASN A 256 7.55 2.50 -10.03
CA ASN A 256 8.23 3.12 -8.89
C ASN A 256 8.74 4.55 -9.22
N ILE A 257 8.25 5.14 -10.31
CA ILE A 257 8.55 6.52 -10.69
C ILE A 257 7.23 7.29 -10.73
N LEU A 258 7.08 8.30 -9.89
CA LEU A 258 5.89 9.17 -9.89
C LEU A 258 6.11 10.38 -10.79
N ILE A 259 5.05 10.84 -11.45
CA ILE A 259 5.03 12.11 -12.18
C ILE A 259 4.20 13.10 -11.39
N ASP A 260 4.84 14.14 -10.86
CA ASP A 260 4.15 15.15 -10.05
C ASP A 260 3.31 16.13 -10.90
N VAL A 261 2.55 17.00 -10.23
CA VAL A 261 1.73 18.04 -10.88
C VAL A 261 2.53 19.07 -11.69
N ASN A 262 3.86 19.16 -11.47
CA ASN A 262 4.77 20.00 -12.27
C ASN A 262 5.41 19.21 -13.42
N GLU A 263 4.92 17.98 -13.65
CA GLU A 263 5.40 17.04 -14.66
C GLU A 263 6.85 16.61 -14.44
N ASP A 264 7.31 16.57 -13.19
CA ASP A 264 8.63 16.08 -12.81
C ASP A 264 8.59 14.62 -12.35
N ALA A 265 9.61 13.86 -12.74
CA ALA A 265 9.78 12.47 -12.36
C ALA A 265 10.44 12.34 -10.98
N TRP A 266 9.86 11.51 -10.11
CA TRP A 266 10.36 11.21 -8.76
C TRP A 266 10.58 9.72 -8.56
N LEU A 267 11.74 9.34 -8.04
CA LEU A 267 12.01 7.97 -7.60
C LEU A 267 11.36 7.73 -6.24
N ILE A 268 10.62 6.63 -6.15
CA ILE A 268 10.02 6.12 -4.92
C ILE A 268 10.38 4.64 -4.71
N ASP A 269 9.98 4.12 -3.56
CA ASP A 269 10.08 2.71 -3.16
C ASP A 269 11.51 2.15 -3.07
N PHE A 270 11.95 1.89 -1.83
CA PHE A 270 13.25 1.32 -1.51
C PHE A 270 13.12 0.01 -0.71
N GLY A 271 11.95 -0.63 -0.75
CA GLY A 271 11.73 -1.93 -0.07
C GLY A 271 12.46 -3.08 -0.76
N GLY A 272 12.96 -2.83 -1.97
CA GLY A 272 13.49 -3.85 -2.86
C GLY A 272 12.37 -4.70 -3.44
N GLY A 273 12.76 -5.62 -4.31
CA GLY A 273 11.81 -6.47 -4.98
C GLY A 273 12.41 -7.06 -6.24
N TYR A 274 11.60 -7.81 -6.95
CA TYR A 274 11.93 -8.28 -8.27
C TYR A 274 10.69 -8.16 -9.14
N THR A 275 10.82 -7.39 -10.21
CA THR A 275 9.79 -7.28 -11.23
C THR A 275 10.34 -7.89 -12.52
N GLU A 276 9.69 -8.95 -12.99
CA GLU A 276 10.06 -9.61 -14.24
C GLU A 276 10.01 -8.62 -15.42
N GLY A 277 10.93 -8.79 -16.37
CA GLY A 277 11.06 -7.90 -17.53
C GLY A 277 11.98 -6.70 -17.31
N TRP A 278 12.13 -6.20 -16.08
CA TRP A 278 12.97 -5.02 -15.79
C TRP A 278 14.43 -5.40 -15.49
N VAL A 279 14.66 -6.27 -14.53
CA VAL A 279 16.02 -6.68 -14.10
C VAL A 279 16.18 -8.19 -14.25
N PRO A 280 17.34 -8.73 -14.64
CA PRO A 280 17.61 -10.16 -14.52
C PRO A 280 17.55 -10.61 -13.05
N LYS A 281 16.90 -11.74 -12.75
CA LYS A 281 16.66 -12.18 -11.35
C LYS A 281 17.94 -12.30 -10.50
N ASN A 282 19.05 -12.70 -11.10
CA ASN A 282 20.35 -12.81 -10.42
C ASN A 282 21.02 -11.46 -10.12
N LEU A 283 20.50 -10.35 -10.66
CA LEU A 283 20.99 -8.99 -10.45
C LEU A 283 19.98 -8.12 -9.65
N ALA A 284 18.85 -8.69 -9.21
CA ALA A 284 17.88 -7.99 -8.39
C ALA A 284 18.53 -7.45 -7.11
N GLY A 285 18.22 -6.21 -6.74
CA GLY A 285 18.81 -5.57 -5.56
C GLY A 285 20.30 -5.21 -5.68
N THR A 286 20.83 -5.05 -6.90
CA THR A 286 22.21 -4.62 -7.14
C THR A 286 22.30 -3.34 -7.99
N MET A 287 23.39 -2.57 -7.86
CA MET A 287 23.61 -1.38 -8.70
C MET A 287 23.67 -1.72 -10.20
N GLU A 288 24.21 -2.89 -10.55
CA GLU A 288 24.23 -3.35 -11.94
C GLU A 288 22.81 -3.67 -12.44
N GLY A 289 21.97 -4.26 -11.58
CA GLY A 289 20.55 -4.45 -11.86
C GLY A 289 19.82 -3.13 -12.11
N ASP A 290 20.04 -2.13 -11.24
CA ASP A 290 19.49 -0.78 -11.42
C ASP A 290 19.94 -0.16 -12.74
N ARG A 291 21.21 -0.34 -13.14
CA ARG A 291 21.76 0.19 -14.40
C ARG A 291 21.06 -0.42 -15.62
N ILE A 292 20.83 -1.74 -15.61
CA ILE A 292 20.09 -2.44 -16.67
C ILE A 292 18.64 -1.96 -16.73
N ALA A 293 17.97 -1.83 -15.59
CA ALA A 293 16.60 -1.31 -15.56
C ALA A 293 16.54 0.15 -16.03
N LEU A 294 17.52 0.98 -15.66
CA LEU A 294 17.61 2.37 -16.11
C LEU A 294 17.67 2.44 -17.63
N GLU A 295 18.53 1.65 -18.29
CA GLU A 295 18.60 1.59 -19.76
C GLU A 295 17.23 1.28 -20.37
N LYS A 296 16.54 0.25 -19.85
CA LYS A 296 15.19 -0.12 -20.31
C LYS A 296 14.14 0.96 -20.04
N ILE A 297 14.20 1.63 -18.89
CA ILE A 297 13.29 2.74 -18.58
C ILE A 297 13.51 3.89 -19.56
N LEU A 298 14.76 4.22 -19.88
CA LEU A 298 15.09 5.28 -20.84
C LEU A 298 14.63 4.94 -22.26
N GLU A 299 14.70 3.66 -22.66
CA GLU A 299 14.10 3.19 -23.91
C GLU A 299 12.57 3.28 -23.88
N TYR A 300 11.95 2.82 -22.79
CA TYR A 300 10.50 2.88 -22.60
C TYR A 300 9.94 4.30 -22.70
N VAL A 301 10.60 5.27 -22.06
CA VAL A 301 10.21 6.69 -22.11
C VAL A 301 10.32 7.29 -23.52
N ARG A 302 11.18 6.73 -24.39
CA ARG A 302 11.35 7.20 -25.77
C ARG A 302 10.29 6.68 -26.73
N THR A 303 9.57 5.61 -26.39
CA THR A 303 8.48 5.03 -27.22
C THR A 303 7.26 5.95 -27.27
#